data_AF-A0A3S1S161-F1
#
_entry.id   AF-A0A3S1S161-F1
#
_cell.length_a   1.000
_cell.length_b   1.000
_cell.length_c   1.000
_cell.angle_alpha   90.00
_cell.angle_beta   90.00
_cell.angle_gamma   90.00
#
_symmetry.space_group_name_H-M   'P 1'
#
loop_
_entity.id
_entity.type
_entity.pdbx_description
1 polymer ?
#
loop_
_entity_poly.entity_id
_entity_poly.type
_entity_poly.pdbx_seq_one_letter_code
_entity_poly.pdbx_strand_id
1 'polypeptide(L)'
;MTTLAADREIEALMALHPKGFDLSLDRISRLLERLDNPQDRLPPVIHIAGTNGKGSCAAFSRALLEAADYRVHVHTSPHLVNWHERYRLAADGGGRLVEDRVFADAIARAARA
;
A
#
# COMPACT_ATOMS: atom_id res chain seq x y z
N MET A 1 -9.63 19.38 11.50
CA MET A 1 -8.61 18.53 10.84
C MET A 1 -8.59 18.92 9.37
N THR A 2 -7.44 19.35 8.86
CA THR A 2 -7.25 19.54 7.41
C THR A 2 -7.31 18.17 6.74
N THR A 3 -8.30 17.95 5.87
CA THR A 3 -8.37 16.74 5.03
C THR A 3 -7.11 16.63 4.19
N LEU A 4 -6.42 15.50 4.28
CA LEU A 4 -5.22 15.22 3.49
C LEU A 4 -5.58 15.05 2.01
N ALA A 5 -4.63 15.26 1.11
CA ALA A 5 -4.88 15.14 -0.32
C ALA A 5 -5.22 13.69 -0.70
N ALA A 6 -4.52 12.72 -0.11
CA ALA A 6 -4.77 11.30 -0.36
C ALA A 6 -6.17 10.88 0.09
N ASP A 7 -6.67 11.43 1.21
CA ASP A 7 -8.01 11.12 1.70
C ASP A 7 -9.08 11.47 0.67
N ARG A 8 -8.95 12.64 0.00
CA ARG A 8 -9.91 13.08 -1.04
C ARG A 8 -9.93 12.16 -2.26
N GLU A 9 -8.75 11.76 -2.73
CA GLU A 9 -8.62 10.86 -3.88
C GLU A 9 -9.19 9.47 -3.55
N ILE A 10 -8.94 8.98 -2.33
CA ILE A 10 -9.46 7.69 -1.85
C ILE A 10 -10.98 7.74 -1.71
N GLU A 11 -11.55 8.79 -1.12
CA GLU A 11 -13.00 8.97 -0.98
C GLU A 11 -13.70 9.01 -2.34
N ALA A 12 -13.12 9.73 -3.31
CA ALA A 12 -13.64 9.78 -4.67
C ALA A 12 -13.63 8.38 -5.34
N LEU A 13 -12.54 7.62 -5.19
CA LEU A 13 -12.44 6.27 -5.72
C LEU A 13 -13.42 5.30 -5.05
N MET A 14 -13.58 5.41 -3.73
CA MET A 14 -14.49 4.58 -2.96
C MET A 14 -15.96 4.76 -3.38
N ALA A 15 -16.35 5.97 -3.81
CA ALA A 15 -17.70 6.22 -4.31
C ALA A 15 -18.03 5.44 -5.60
N LEU A 16 -17.02 4.96 -6.33
CA LEU A 16 -17.17 4.18 -7.55
C LEU A 16 -17.26 2.66 -7.29
N HIS A 17 -17.00 2.20 -6.06
CA HIS A 17 -16.88 0.78 -5.78
C HIS A 17 -18.26 0.09 -5.67
N PRO A 18 -18.51 -1.02 -6.38
CA PRO A 18 -19.74 -1.79 -6.22
C PRO A 18 -19.85 -2.37 -4.79
N LYS A 19 -21.07 -2.49 -4.25
CA LYS A 19 -21.28 -3.00 -2.89
C LYS A 19 -20.92 -4.50 -2.83
N GLY A 20 -19.88 -4.87 -2.07
CA GLY A 20 -19.51 -6.27 -1.78
C GLY A 20 -18.00 -6.57 -1.90
N PHE A 21 -17.59 -7.76 -1.48
CA PHE A 21 -16.25 -8.29 -1.71
C PHE A 21 -16.25 -9.16 -2.98
N ASP A 22 -15.57 -8.70 -4.01
CA ASP A 22 -15.27 -9.49 -5.20
C ASP A 22 -13.83 -9.99 -5.10
N LEU A 23 -13.67 -11.31 -4.99
CA LEU A 23 -12.39 -11.98 -4.82
C LEU A 23 -11.72 -12.32 -6.16
N SER A 24 -12.32 -11.96 -7.29
CA SER A 24 -11.68 -12.11 -8.60
C SER A 24 -10.48 -11.16 -8.73
N LEU A 25 -9.46 -11.63 -9.45
CA LEU A 25 -8.30 -10.82 -9.81
C LEU A 25 -8.50 -10.04 -11.12
N ASP A 26 -9.58 -10.28 -11.87
CA ASP A 26 -9.73 -9.72 -13.22
C ASP A 26 -9.70 -8.19 -13.26
N ARG A 27 -10.31 -7.54 -12.26
CA ARG A 27 -10.34 -6.07 -12.17
C ARG A 27 -8.94 -5.50 -11.92
N ILE A 28 -8.19 -6.09 -10.98
CA ILE A 28 -6.84 -5.63 -10.65
C ILE A 28 -5.84 -5.97 -11.75
N SER A 29 -5.94 -7.14 -12.39
CA SER A 29 -5.08 -7.53 -13.51
C SER A 29 -5.18 -6.55 -14.69
N ARG A 30 -6.41 -6.17 -15.10
CA ARG A 30 -6.59 -5.16 -16.16
C ARG A 30 -6.02 -3.80 -15.79
N LEU A 31 -6.15 -3.38 -14.52
CA LEU A 31 -5.56 -2.12 -14.05
C LEU A 31 -4.03 -2.18 -14.11
N LEU A 32 -3.43 -3.28 -13.65
CA LEU A 32 -1.97 -3.46 -13.67
C LEU A 32 -1.42 -3.46 -15.10
N GLU A 33 -2.11 -4.09 -16.06
CA GLU A 33 -1.75 -4.03 -17.48
C GLU A 33 -1.70 -2.59 -18.01
N ARG A 34 -2.71 -1.77 -17.68
CA ARG A 34 -2.74 -0.34 -18.07
C ARG A 34 -1.65 0.49 -17.40
N LEU A 35 -1.16 0.04 -16.25
CA LEU A 35 -0.07 0.67 -15.51
C LEU A 35 1.32 0.09 -15.86
N ASP A 36 1.42 -0.65 -16.97
CA ASP A 36 2.68 -1.27 -17.42
C ASP A 36 3.24 -2.27 -16.37
N ASN A 37 2.36 -3.07 -15.77
CA ASN A 37 2.69 -4.18 -14.86
C ASN A 37 3.74 -3.82 -13.79
N PRO A 38 3.48 -2.83 -12.92
CA PRO A 38 4.47 -2.38 -11.93
C PRO A 38 4.86 -3.47 -10.92
N GLN A 39 4.00 -4.46 -10.70
CA GLN A 39 4.26 -5.60 -9.82
C GLN A 39 5.46 -6.45 -10.26
N ASP A 40 5.79 -6.47 -11.55
CA ASP A 40 6.90 -7.27 -12.09
C ASP A 40 8.27 -6.62 -11.83
N ARG A 41 8.27 -5.36 -11.36
CA ARG A 41 9.46 -4.56 -11.06
C ARG A 41 9.66 -4.34 -9.56
N LEU A 42 8.95 -5.09 -8.73
CA LEU A 42 9.09 -5.01 -7.28
C LEU A 42 10.44 -5.59 -6.82
N PRO A 43 11.04 -5.05 -5.74
CA PRO A 43 12.16 -5.71 -5.06
C PRO A 43 11.71 -7.07 -4.48
N PRO A 44 12.63 -7.93 -3.99
CA PRO A 44 12.27 -9.21 -3.37
C PRO A 44 11.13 -9.09 -2.35
N VAL A 45 10.07 -9.88 -2.53
CA VAL A 45 8.81 -9.77 -1.77
C VAL A 45 8.65 -10.91 -0.77
N ILE A 46 8.34 -10.56 0.49
CA ILE A 46 7.81 -11.49 1.49
C ILE A 46 6.29 -11.32 1.51
N HIS A 47 5.55 -12.34 1.06
CA HIS A 47 4.07 -12.33 1.08
C HIS A 47 3.54 -13.02 2.34
N ILE A 48 2.83 -12.29 3.20
CA ILE A 48 2.36 -12.80 4.50
C ILE A 48 0.84 -13.01 4.47
N ALA A 49 0.41 -14.27 4.51
CA ALA A 49 -0.99 -14.68 4.60
C ALA A 49 -1.28 -15.36 5.95
N GLY A 50 -2.57 -15.42 6.33
CA GLY A 50 -3.02 -16.09 7.56
C GLY A 50 -4.20 -15.39 8.22
N THR A 51 -4.85 -16.06 9.18
CA THR A 51 -6.01 -15.49 9.90
C THR A 51 -5.58 -14.35 10.83
N ASN A 52 -4.59 -14.62 11.68
CA ASN A 52 -4.10 -13.71 12.72
C ASN A 52 -2.59 -13.49 12.61
N GLY A 53 -2.07 -12.45 13.28
CA GLY A 53 -0.62 -12.24 13.42
C GLY A 53 0.11 -11.66 12.21
N LYS A 54 -0.56 -11.46 11.06
CA LYS A 54 0.06 -10.90 9.84
C LYS A 54 0.76 -9.55 10.07
N GLY A 55 0.09 -8.64 10.79
CA GLY A 55 0.64 -7.32 11.10
C GLY A 55 1.90 -7.42 11.97
N SER A 56 1.88 -8.26 13.01
CA SER A 56 3.05 -8.50 13.87
C SER A 56 4.18 -9.17 13.10
N CYS A 57 3.88 -10.15 12.25
CA CYS A 57 4.87 -10.82 11.40
C CYS A 57 5.53 -9.83 10.43
N ALA A 58 4.76 -8.96 9.78
CA ALA A 58 5.29 -7.90 8.93
C ALA A 58 6.18 -6.91 9.72
N ALA A 59 5.75 -6.52 10.92
CA ALA A 59 6.49 -5.60 11.77
C ALA A 59 7.84 -6.19 12.22
N PHE A 60 7.87 -7.46 12.63
CA PHE A 60 9.11 -8.15 13.01
C PHE A 60 10.02 -8.39 11.82
N SER A 61 9.47 -8.81 10.68
CA SER A 61 10.25 -9.01 9.45
C SER A 61 10.94 -7.70 9.04
N ARG A 62 10.20 -6.58 9.05
CA ARG A 62 10.77 -5.25 8.79
C ARG A 62 11.89 -4.92 9.76
N ALA A 63 11.64 -5.04 11.07
CA ALA A 63 12.63 -4.66 12.08
C ALA A 63 13.92 -5.46 11.95
N LEU A 64 13.83 -6.77 11.70
CA LEU A 64 14.99 -7.65 11.51
C LEU A 64 15.76 -7.30 10.24
N LEU A 65 15.05 -7.05 9.13
CA LEU A 65 15.68 -6.70 7.85
C LEU A 65 16.33 -5.30 7.89
N GLU A 66 15.66 -4.31 8.48
CA GLU A 66 16.24 -2.97 8.69
C GLU A 66 17.47 -3.03 9.62
N ALA A 67 17.45 -3.87 10.65
CA ALA A 67 18.61 -4.09 11.53
C ALA A 67 19.77 -4.81 10.83
N ALA A 68 19.51 -5.47 9.70
CA ALA A 68 20.51 -6.06 8.82
C ALA A 68 20.85 -5.15 7.63
N ASP A 69 20.61 -3.83 7.76
CA ASP A 69 20.92 -2.78 6.78
C ASP A 69 20.16 -2.90 5.43
N TYR A 70 19.07 -3.66 5.38
CA TYR A 70 18.20 -3.69 4.20
C TYR A 70 17.23 -2.51 4.18
N ARG A 71 16.94 -2.02 2.96
CA ARG A 71 15.85 -1.08 2.70
C ARG A 71 14.54 -1.85 2.57
N VAL A 72 13.60 -1.58 3.48
CA VAL A 72 12.35 -2.35 3.57
C VAL A 72 11.12 -1.47 3.35
N HIS A 73 10.28 -1.89 2.41
CA HIS A 73 8.92 -1.35 2.23
C HIS A 73 7.93 -2.28 2.93
N VAL A 74 6.85 -1.73 3.49
CA VAL A 74 5.79 -2.51 4.13
C VAL A 74 4.43 -2.03 3.67
N HIS A 75 3.58 -2.98 3.27
CA HIS A 75 2.16 -2.77 3.05
C HIS A 75 1.34 -3.57 4.07
N THR A 76 0.45 -2.91 4.80
CA THR A 76 -0.41 -3.53 5.84
C THR A 76 -1.85 -3.01 5.79
N SER A 77 -2.79 -3.79 6.31
CA SER A 77 -4.19 -3.39 6.44
C SER A 77 -4.88 -4.12 7.60
N PRO A 78 -5.93 -3.55 8.22
CA PRO A 78 -6.41 -2.17 8.03
C PRO A 78 -5.46 -1.13 8.65
N HIS A 79 -5.76 0.15 8.47
CA HIS A 79 -5.17 1.23 9.28
C HIS A 79 -6.02 1.49 10.52
N LEU A 80 -5.48 2.19 11.52
CA LEU A 80 -6.22 2.59 12.72
C LEU A 80 -6.76 4.01 12.64
N VAL A 81 -5.93 4.99 12.27
CA VAL A 81 -6.29 6.42 12.28
C VAL A 81 -6.33 7.00 10.88
N ASN A 82 -5.34 6.71 10.05
CA ASN A 82 -5.25 7.28 8.70
C ASN A 82 -4.70 6.30 7.66
N TRP A 83 -5.04 6.53 6.38
CA TRP A 83 -4.66 5.64 5.29
C TRP A 83 -3.16 5.45 5.08
N HIS A 84 -2.34 6.43 5.47
CA HIS A 84 -0.89 6.40 5.28
C HIS A 84 -0.22 5.29 6.11
N GLU A 85 -0.84 4.87 7.22
CA GLU A 85 -0.39 3.73 8.03
C GLU A 85 -0.28 2.43 7.24
N ARG A 86 -1.01 2.31 6.12
CA ARG A 86 -0.96 1.12 5.26
C ARG A 86 0.31 1.03 4.43
N TYR A 87 1.05 2.11 4.25
CA TYR A 87 2.19 2.17 3.33
C TYR A 87 3.40 2.80 4.02
N ARG A 88 4.38 1.97 4.33
CA ARG A 88 5.71 2.42 4.78
C ARG A 88 6.71 2.23 3.63
N LEU A 89 7.36 3.31 3.23
CA LEU A 89 8.38 3.30 2.18
C LEU A 89 9.78 3.30 2.80
N ALA A 90 10.69 2.53 2.21
CA ALA A 90 12.07 2.45 2.67
C ALA A 90 12.78 3.81 2.54
N ALA A 91 13.44 4.24 3.61
CA ALA A 91 14.23 5.46 3.67
C ALA A 91 15.49 5.22 4.49
N ASP A 92 16.48 6.11 4.33
CA ASP A 92 17.71 6.05 5.12
C ASP A 92 17.40 6.25 6.61
N GLY A 93 17.98 5.40 7.45
CA GLY A 93 17.68 5.36 8.89
C GLY A 93 16.34 4.71 9.25
N GLY A 94 15.72 3.98 8.32
CA GLY A 94 14.49 3.20 8.53
C GLY A 94 13.30 3.74 7.72
N GLY A 95 12.40 2.83 7.34
CA GLY A 95 11.24 3.18 6.52
C GLY A 95 10.32 4.19 7.19
N ARG A 96 9.66 5.03 6.41
CA ARG A 96 8.72 6.08 6.86
C ARG A 96 7.34 5.87 6.25
N LEU A 97 6.29 6.35 6.91
CA LEU A 97 4.97 6.37 6.28
C LEU A 97 5.05 7.18 4.98
N VAL A 98 4.29 6.77 3.97
CA VAL A 98 4.20 7.48 2.70
C VAL A 98 3.83 8.95 2.95
N GLU A 99 4.40 9.85 2.17
CA GLU A 99 4.05 11.27 2.21
C GLU A 99 2.72 11.52 1.49
N ASP A 100 1.93 12.48 1.96
CA ASP A 100 0.56 12.70 1.50
C ASP A 100 0.45 12.97 -0.01
N ARG A 101 1.29 13.84 -0.56
CA ARG A 101 1.25 14.13 -2.00
C ARG A 101 1.70 12.94 -2.83
N VAL A 102 2.72 12.21 -2.38
CA VAL A 102 3.16 10.96 -3.05
C VAL A 102 2.02 9.95 -3.08
N PHE A 103 1.29 9.81 -1.98
CA PHE A 103 0.19 8.86 -1.90
C PHE A 103 -1.00 9.31 -2.75
N ALA A 104 -1.38 10.59 -2.67
CA ALA A 104 -2.43 11.18 -3.49
C ALA A 104 -2.15 11.00 -4.98
N ASP A 105 -0.92 11.30 -5.45
CA ASP A 105 -0.53 11.10 -6.85
C ASP A 105 -0.65 9.63 -7.27
N ALA A 106 -0.19 8.69 -6.43
CA ALA A 106 -0.30 7.27 -6.72
C ALA A 106 -1.76 6.82 -6.89
N ILE A 107 -2.66 7.26 -6.01
CA ILE A 107 -4.10 6.96 -6.12
C ILE A 107 -4.70 7.61 -7.37
N ALA A 108 -4.39 8.87 -7.63
CA ALA A 108 -4.92 9.61 -8.77
C ALA A 108 -4.47 9.02 -10.11
N ARG A 109 -3.22 8.53 -10.21
CA ARG A 109 -2.73 7.80 -11.39
C ARG A 109 -3.47 6.48 -11.58
N ALA A 110 -3.68 5.72 -10.51
CA ALA A 110 -4.43 4.47 -10.57
C ALA A 110 -5.90 4.68 -10.96
N ALA A 111 -6.52 5.77 -10.49
CA ALA A 111 -7.90 6.11 -10.82
C ALA A 111 -8.09 6.55 -12.29
N ARG A 112 -7.05 7.07 -12.94
CA ARG A 112 -7.09 7.52 -14.34
C ARG A 112 -6.71 6.45 -15.37
N ALA A 113 -6.12 5.35 -14.92
CA ALA A 113 -5.70 4.24 -15.78
C ALA A 113 -6.91 3.39 -16.17
#